data_AF-A0A6N9HI14-F1
#
_entry.id   AF-A0A6N9HI14-F1
#
_cell.length_a   1.000
_cell.length_b   1.000
_cell.length_c   1.000
_cell.angle_alpha   90.00
_cell.angle_beta   90.00
_cell.angle_gamma   90.00
#
_symmetry.space_group_name_H-M   'P 1'
#
loop_
_entity.id
_entity.type
_entity.pdbx_description
1 polymer ?
#
loop_
_entity_poly.entity_id
_entity_poly.type
_entity_poly.pdbx_seq_one_letter_code
_entity_poly.pdbx_strand_id
1 'polypeptide(L)'
;MDFTPHESVRNAAVTQRVGQLRLFVGLVQGGLLYFLYHAQQAGSWPASAPALFYPLVLEAIVLPVLLISSLGHLRRRALALWLGGAALLLAVVGLHDAWRSALDPTPLRHPGFLVLPFCLGFFFIAHSLVLAVAHDGRRLVRYATCFDSAWKLAIQLLFSAMFVLAVWLVMWLGDSLFDLLKLNFLEELLRQSWFAVPLVCLAFSSAMHTTDVRPAIVRGVRSLLLMLMAWIVPIAVLLVGGFLAALPFTGLQVLWQTRHATAVLLAACAVLVVLVNAAFQAGDAAGRLARGVRLAARVACLLLLPLALLGVYALGLRVGDYGWSTDRVIAAACLAAALFYAGGYGWAAVRRGAPWLDGLRYVNLAAAFVVLALALALFTPVADPARIAVADQMARLARGAIPAERFDYNFLRFHGARYGAQALQALAAQGAGPQAAAVRRRAAATLRMKYEGPAGRAAALDVAANLQAWPQGARLPDSLLRQDWHGYRAGQAPGCLLHAGSRCDAFLMDADGDGRDEVLLVGHTVRDGEALLAEREGVWLLAARTPMHVQLAGCKAWQERLRAGDYTLAAPRLREIEVGGQRIALTPVEPRRLDCGR
;
A
#
# COMPACT_ATOMS: atom_id res chain seq x y z
N MET A 1 -33.25 -24.12 -43.70
CA MET A 1 -32.58 -23.21 -42.75
C MET A 1 -33.45 -21.97 -42.65
N ASP A 2 -34.48 -21.99 -41.82
CA ASP A 2 -35.34 -20.83 -41.58
C ASP A 2 -34.73 -20.00 -40.47
N PHE A 3 -34.07 -18.90 -40.85
CA PHE A 3 -33.72 -17.82 -39.92
C PHE A 3 -34.98 -16.98 -39.70
N THR A 4 -35.72 -17.23 -38.62
CA THR A 4 -36.83 -16.37 -38.23
C THR A 4 -36.30 -15.03 -37.68
N PRO A 5 -36.66 -13.86 -38.26
CA PRO A 5 -36.16 -12.55 -37.84
C PRO A 5 -36.65 -12.09 -36.45
N HIS A 6 -37.54 -12.84 -35.78
CA HIS A 6 -38.03 -12.50 -34.44
C HIS A 6 -37.11 -12.91 -33.28
N GLU A 7 -36.17 -13.84 -33.49
CA GLU A 7 -35.25 -14.30 -32.44
C GLU A 7 -34.07 -13.33 -32.21
N SER A 8 -33.62 -12.64 -33.27
CA SER A 8 -32.54 -11.65 -33.19
C SER A 8 -32.97 -10.36 -32.48
N VAL A 9 -34.20 -9.88 -32.72
CA VAL A 9 -34.73 -8.64 -32.12
C VAL A 9 -35.00 -8.81 -30.61
N ARG A 10 -35.47 -9.99 -30.19
CA ARG A 10 -35.69 -10.28 -28.76
C ARG A 10 -34.37 -10.36 -27.98
N ASN A 11 -33.32 -10.90 -28.59
CA ASN A 11 -31.96 -10.92 -28.00
C ASN A 11 -31.32 -9.52 -27.97
N ALA A 12 -31.51 -8.69 -28.99
CA ALA A 12 -30.99 -7.30 -29.02
C ALA A 12 -31.66 -6.39 -27.97
N ALA A 13 -32.99 -6.46 -27.81
CA ALA A 13 -33.73 -5.65 -26.83
C ALA A 13 -33.39 -6.04 -25.37
N VAL A 14 -33.16 -7.34 -25.11
CA VAL A 14 -32.67 -7.82 -23.80
C VAL A 14 -31.24 -7.32 -23.56
N THR A 15 -30.40 -7.29 -24.60
CA THR A 15 -29.02 -6.77 -24.52
C THR A 15 -28.98 -5.26 -24.25
N GLN A 16 -29.87 -4.48 -24.88
CA GLN A 16 -29.96 -3.03 -24.69
C GLN A 16 -30.44 -2.65 -23.28
N ARG A 17 -31.47 -3.32 -22.76
CA ARG A 17 -31.96 -3.09 -21.38
C ARG A 17 -30.89 -3.41 -20.34
N VAL A 18 -30.15 -4.51 -20.52
CA VAL A 18 -29.03 -4.87 -19.64
C VAL A 18 -27.92 -3.82 -19.71
N GLY A 19 -27.61 -3.31 -20.91
CA GLY A 19 -26.64 -2.22 -21.10
C GLY A 19 -27.04 -0.94 -20.37
N GLN A 20 -28.27 -0.48 -20.55
CA GLN A 20 -28.81 0.69 -19.84
C GLN A 20 -28.75 0.53 -18.32
N LEU A 21 -29.13 -0.65 -17.81
CA LEU A 21 -29.09 -0.92 -16.38
C LEU A 21 -27.66 -0.92 -15.83
N ARG A 22 -26.68 -1.48 -16.56
CA ARG A 22 -25.26 -1.42 -16.17
C ARG A 22 -24.78 0.03 -16.08
N LEU A 23 -25.03 0.85 -17.11
CA LEU A 23 -24.67 2.26 -17.12
C LEU A 23 -25.31 3.04 -15.96
N PHE A 24 -26.58 2.77 -15.68
CA PHE A 24 -27.27 3.35 -14.53
C PHE A 24 -26.60 2.95 -13.20
N VAL A 25 -26.23 1.68 -13.03
CA VAL A 25 -25.48 1.22 -11.85
C VAL A 25 -24.12 1.93 -11.74
N GLY A 26 -23.41 2.12 -12.85
CA GLY A 26 -22.15 2.88 -12.88
C GLY A 26 -22.34 4.35 -12.48
N LEU A 27 -23.41 5.00 -12.94
CA LEU A 27 -23.74 6.37 -12.55
C LEU A 27 -24.06 6.48 -11.05
N VAL A 28 -24.90 5.57 -10.54
CA VAL A 28 -25.26 5.50 -9.12
C VAL A 28 -24.03 5.23 -8.27
N GLN A 29 -23.15 4.33 -8.70
CA GLN A 29 -21.86 4.08 -8.05
C GLN A 29 -21.02 5.37 -7.97
N GLY A 30 -20.92 6.10 -9.07
CA GLY A 30 -20.22 7.38 -9.12
C GLY A 30 -20.77 8.41 -8.14
N GLY A 31 -22.10 8.57 -8.11
CA GLY A 31 -22.77 9.47 -7.17
C GLY A 31 -22.58 9.06 -5.71
N LEU A 32 -22.65 7.76 -5.41
CA LEU A 32 -22.43 7.22 -4.07
C LEU A 32 -20.98 7.43 -3.59
N LEU A 33 -20.00 7.15 -4.44
CA LEU A 33 -18.58 7.36 -4.13
C LEU A 33 -18.26 8.84 -3.98
N TYR A 34 -18.84 9.71 -4.82
CA TYR A 34 -18.72 11.16 -4.65
C TYR A 34 -19.31 11.62 -3.30
N PHE A 35 -20.51 11.15 -2.94
CA PHE A 35 -21.13 11.48 -1.65
C PHE A 35 -20.24 11.05 -0.47
N LEU A 36 -19.71 9.83 -0.49
CA LEU A 36 -18.83 9.31 0.55
C LEU A 36 -17.51 10.09 0.63
N TYR A 37 -16.92 10.44 -0.52
CA TYR A 37 -15.71 11.25 -0.60
C TYR A 37 -15.93 12.67 -0.04
N HIS A 38 -17.03 13.31 -0.41
CA HIS A 38 -17.40 14.62 0.11
C HIS A 38 -17.66 14.58 1.63
N ALA A 39 -18.37 13.55 2.12
CA ALA A 39 -18.57 13.35 3.56
C ALA A 39 -17.24 13.19 4.31
N GLN A 40 -16.28 12.47 3.73
CA GLN A 40 -14.93 12.27 4.27
C GLN A 40 -14.15 13.59 4.38
N GLN A 41 -14.15 14.40 3.32
CA GLN A 41 -13.50 15.71 3.31
C GLN A 41 -14.12 16.65 4.34
N ALA A 42 -15.45 16.74 4.36
CA ALA A 42 -16.19 17.59 5.29
C ALA A 42 -16.15 17.09 6.74
N GLY A 43 -15.71 15.84 6.99
CA GLY A 43 -15.78 15.20 8.31
C GLY A 43 -17.22 15.02 8.82
N SER A 44 -18.20 15.03 7.91
CA SER A 44 -19.62 14.94 8.22
C SER A 44 -20.12 13.51 8.15
N TRP A 45 -21.38 13.28 8.55
CA TRP A 45 -22.00 11.96 8.43
C TRP A 45 -22.05 11.52 6.94
N PRO A 46 -21.76 10.25 6.59
CA PRO A 46 -21.45 9.12 7.49
C PRO A 46 -19.98 9.00 7.91
N ALA A 47 -19.05 9.81 7.39
CA ALA A 47 -17.61 9.71 7.68
C ALA A 47 -17.24 9.97 9.15
N SER A 48 -18.09 10.68 9.89
CA SER A 48 -17.96 10.86 11.35
C SER A 48 -18.19 9.56 12.15
N ALA A 49 -18.79 8.53 11.54
CA ALA A 49 -19.06 7.24 12.16
C ALA A 49 -18.32 6.10 11.41
N PRO A 50 -17.04 5.79 11.75
CA PRO A 50 -16.23 4.79 11.04
C PRO A 50 -16.90 3.42 10.90
N ALA A 51 -17.65 2.99 11.91
CA ALA A 51 -18.38 1.71 11.90
C ALA A 51 -19.44 1.64 10.78
N LEU A 52 -19.98 2.77 10.35
CA LEU A 52 -20.88 2.86 9.20
C LEU A 52 -20.09 3.17 7.91
N PHE A 53 -19.15 4.10 7.98
CA PHE A 53 -18.40 4.58 6.82
C PHE A 53 -17.60 3.48 6.13
N TYR A 54 -16.90 2.63 6.88
CA TYR A 54 -16.01 1.62 6.31
C TYR A 54 -16.77 0.58 5.48
N PRO A 55 -17.85 -0.07 6.02
CA PRO A 55 -18.76 -0.89 5.22
C PRO A 55 -19.26 -0.19 3.96
N LEU A 56 -19.75 1.05 4.07
CA LEU A 56 -20.33 1.77 2.93
C LEU A 56 -19.30 2.00 1.81
N VAL A 57 -18.07 2.35 2.16
CA VAL A 57 -16.99 2.51 1.17
C VAL A 57 -16.68 1.17 0.47
N LEU A 58 -16.55 0.08 1.24
CA LEU A 58 -16.29 -1.24 0.68
C LEU A 58 -17.43 -1.71 -0.24
N GLU A 59 -18.68 -1.53 0.19
CA GLU A 59 -19.88 -1.86 -0.58
C GLU A 59 -20.01 -1.02 -1.85
N ALA A 60 -19.79 0.30 -1.77
CA ALA A 60 -19.84 1.21 -2.91
C ALA A 60 -18.80 0.89 -3.99
N ILE A 61 -17.66 0.31 -3.61
CA ILE A 61 -16.64 -0.13 -4.56
C ILE A 61 -16.95 -1.51 -5.14
N VAL A 62 -17.31 -2.49 -4.29
CA VAL A 62 -17.37 -3.90 -4.69
C VAL A 62 -18.74 -4.32 -5.25
N LEU A 63 -19.85 -3.93 -4.60
CA LEU A 63 -21.19 -4.42 -4.99
C LEU A 63 -21.62 -3.97 -6.39
N PRO A 64 -21.40 -2.72 -6.83
CA PRO A 64 -21.74 -2.32 -8.18
C PRO A 64 -21.00 -3.12 -9.25
N VAL A 65 -19.72 -3.43 -9.01
CA VAL A 65 -18.91 -4.27 -9.93
C VAL A 65 -19.51 -5.67 -10.03
N LEU A 66 -19.85 -6.29 -8.89
CA LEU A 66 -20.50 -7.60 -8.84
C LEU A 66 -21.88 -7.59 -9.49
N LEU A 67 -22.65 -6.51 -9.32
CA LEU A 67 -23.96 -6.36 -9.94
C LEU A 67 -23.81 -6.24 -11.47
N ILE A 68 -22.94 -5.33 -11.95
CA ILE A 68 -22.68 -5.12 -13.38
C ILE A 68 -22.27 -6.42 -14.06
N SER A 69 -21.36 -7.19 -13.47
CA SER A 69 -20.90 -8.48 -14.01
C SER A 69 -21.96 -9.58 -13.94
N SER A 70 -22.89 -9.53 -12.98
CA SER A 70 -23.96 -10.53 -12.81
C SER A 70 -25.19 -10.28 -13.66
N LEU A 71 -25.48 -9.03 -14.02
CA LEU A 71 -26.65 -8.67 -14.82
C LEU A 71 -26.62 -9.38 -16.18
N GLY A 72 -27.68 -10.12 -16.50
CA GLY A 72 -27.78 -10.94 -17.71
C GLY A 72 -27.19 -12.36 -17.59
N HIS A 73 -26.44 -12.65 -16.52
CA HIS A 73 -25.82 -13.97 -16.28
C HIS A 73 -26.46 -14.74 -15.11
N LEU A 74 -26.99 -14.04 -14.10
CA LEU A 74 -27.64 -14.65 -12.94
C LEU A 74 -29.17 -14.48 -12.95
N ARG A 75 -29.88 -15.52 -12.48
CA ARG A 75 -31.33 -15.43 -12.18
C ARG A 75 -31.56 -14.46 -11.02
N ARG A 76 -32.68 -13.72 -11.01
CA ARG A 76 -33.01 -12.70 -9.99
C ARG A 76 -32.82 -13.16 -8.54
N ARG A 77 -33.31 -14.36 -8.19
CA ARG A 77 -33.15 -14.92 -6.83
C ARG A 77 -31.69 -15.20 -6.48
N ALA A 78 -30.93 -15.81 -7.39
CA ALA A 78 -29.51 -16.09 -7.18
C ALA A 78 -28.68 -14.80 -7.09
N LEU A 79 -29.00 -13.80 -7.91
CA LEU A 79 -28.42 -12.46 -7.86
C LEU A 79 -28.65 -11.80 -6.48
N ALA A 80 -29.88 -11.81 -5.99
CA ALA A 80 -30.23 -11.22 -4.71
C ALA A 80 -29.53 -11.92 -3.54
N LEU A 81 -29.48 -13.26 -3.53
CA LEU A 81 -28.76 -14.03 -2.52
C LEU A 81 -27.25 -13.77 -2.57
N TRP A 82 -26.67 -13.70 -3.76
CA TRP A 82 -25.25 -13.43 -3.94
C TRP A 82 -24.87 -12.03 -3.47
N LEU A 83 -25.59 -11.00 -3.93
CA LEU A 83 -25.34 -9.62 -3.52
C LEU A 83 -25.63 -9.39 -2.03
N GLY A 84 -26.68 -10.01 -1.49
CA GLY A 84 -26.99 -9.96 -0.05
C GLY A 84 -25.89 -10.60 0.80
N GLY A 85 -25.39 -11.77 0.39
CA GLY A 85 -24.26 -12.42 1.07
C GLY A 85 -22.96 -11.62 0.95
N ALA A 86 -22.70 -11.02 -0.22
CA ALA A 86 -21.55 -10.14 -0.43
C ALA A 86 -21.63 -8.89 0.44
N ALA A 87 -22.80 -8.23 0.50
CA ALA A 87 -23.04 -7.06 1.33
C ALA A 87 -22.84 -7.38 2.81
N LEU A 88 -23.42 -8.49 3.30
CA LEU A 88 -23.24 -8.93 4.68
C LEU A 88 -21.76 -9.15 5.02
N LEU A 89 -21.01 -9.81 4.13
CA LEU A 89 -19.59 -10.05 4.37
C LEU A 89 -18.77 -8.75 4.36
N LEU A 90 -19.01 -7.85 3.40
CA LEU A 90 -18.35 -6.54 3.33
C LEU A 90 -18.68 -5.70 4.58
N ALA A 91 -19.92 -5.76 5.07
CA ALA A 91 -20.32 -5.11 6.30
C ALA A 91 -19.58 -5.68 7.52
N VAL A 92 -19.50 -7.01 7.65
CA VAL A 92 -18.75 -7.65 8.76
C VAL A 92 -17.26 -7.27 8.71
N VAL A 93 -16.63 -7.33 7.54
CA VAL A 93 -15.20 -6.98 7.37
C VAL A 93 -14.97 -5.49 7.64
N GLY A 94 -15.82 -4.62 7.11
CA GLY A 94 -15.73 -3.17 7.33
C GLY A 94 -15.98 -2.77 8.79
N LEU A 95 -16.93 -3.42 9.46
CA LEU A 95 -17.19 -3.23 10.89
C LEU A 95 -16.02 -3.71 11.74
N HIS A 96 -15.44 -4.87 11.42
CA HIS A 96 -14.25 -5.38 12.10
C HIS A 96 -13.07 -4.43 11.94
N ASP A 97 -12.86 -3.90 10.73
CA ASP A 97 -11.80 -2.94 10.43
C ASP A 97 -12.00 -1.60 11.17
N ALA A 98 -13.23 -1.09 11.22
CA ALA A 98 -13.55 0.08 12.02
C ALA A 98 -13.37 -0.19 13.53
N TRP A 99 -13.76 -1.36 14.01
CA TRP A 99 -13.64 -1.77 15.40
C TRP A 99 -12.17 -1.89 15.84
N ARG A 100 -11.30 -2.44 14.99
CA ARG A 100 -9.87 -2.55 15.30
C ARG A 100 -9.16 -1.18 15.25
N SER A 101 -9.56 -0.25 14.40
CA SER A 101 -8.91 1.05 14.28
C SER A 101 -9.46 2.12 15.23
N ALA A 102 -10.51 1.81 15.99
CA ALA A 102 -11.16 2.76 16.90
C ALA A 102 -10.25 3.33 18.00
N LEU A 103 -9.15 2.65 18.37
CA LEU A 103 -8.20 3.11 19.39
C LEU A 103 -6.88 3.64 18.81
N ASP A 104 -6.80 3.78 17.49
CA ASP A 104 -5.59 4.28 16.84
C ASP A 104 -5.33 5.75 17.21
N PRO A 105 -4.05 6.18 17.32
CA PRO A 105 -3.68 7.56 17.68
C PRO A 105 -4.26 8.59 16.73
N THR A 106 -4.28 8.22 15.46
CA THR A 106 -4.72 9.02 14.32
C THR A 106 -5.80 8.20 13.62
N PRO A 107 -7.08 8.36 13.99
CA PRO A 107 -8.15 7.56 13.43
C PRO A 107 -8.18 7.74 11.92
N LEU A 108 -8.04 6.63 11.19
CA LEU A 108 -8.08 6.63 9.73
C LEU A 108 -9.49 7.01 9.29
N ARG A 109 -9.60 7.96 8.35
CA ARG A 109 -10.88 8.29 7.71
C ARG A 109 -11.16 7.39 6.51
N HIS A 110 -10.53 6.23 6.40
CA HIS A 110 -10.67 5.28 5.30
C HIS A 110 -10.40 3.85 5.82
N PRO A 111 -10.96 2.82 5.16
CA PRO A 111 -10.63 1.43 5.48
C PRO A 111 -9.12 1.18 5.40
N GLY A 112 -8.62 0.26 6.21
CA GLY A 112 -7.22 -0.11 6.24
C GLY A 112 -6.70 -0.47 4.84
N PHE A 113 -5.47 -0.04 4.53
CA PHE A 113 -4.88 -0.14 3.18
C PHE A 113 -4.98 -1.53 2.55
N LEU A 114 -4.84 -2.59 3.36
CA LEU A 114 -4.91 -3.97 2.88
C LEU A 114 -6.35 -4.48 2.68
N VAL A 115 -7.34 -3.95 3.39
CA VAL A 115 -8.71 -4.51 3.37
C VAL A 115 -9.31 -4.50 1.97
N LEU A 116 -9.14 -3.40 1.23
CA LEU A 116 -9.71 -3.27 -0.10
C LEU A 116 -9.09 -4.26 -1.12
N PRO A 117 -7.75 -4.35 -1.29
CA PRO A 117 -7.14 -5.37 -2.15
C PRO A 117 -7.57 -6.80 -1.82
N PHE A 118 -7.69 -7.14 -0.54
CA PHE A 118 -8.12 -8.47 -0.12
C PHE A 118 -9.61 -8.72 -0.42
N CYS A 119 -10.49 -7.72 -0.24
CA CYS A 119 -11.88 -7.82 -0.66
C CYS A 119 -11.99 -8.03 -2.18
N LEU A 120 -11.24 -7.26 -2.98
CA LEU A 120 -11.22 -7.41 -4.44
C LEU A 120 -10.76 -8.81 -4.85
N GLY A 121 -9.68 -9.33 -4.25
CA GLY A 121 -9.19 -10.68 -4.51
C GLY A 121 -10.18 -11.78 -4.07
N PHE A 122 -10.75 -11.66 -2.88
CA PHE A 122 -11.76 -12.58 -2.35
C PHE A 122 -12.98 -12.64 -3.27
N PHE A 123 -13.56 -11.47 -3.60
CA PHE A 123 -14.75 -11.40 -4.43
C PHE A 123 -14.47 -11.75 -5.88
N PHE A 124 -13.26 -11.54 -6.41
CA PHE A 124 -12.88 -12.06 -7.72
C PHE A 124 -12.98 -13.60 -7.77
N ILE A 125 -12.41 -14.30 -6.78
CA ILE A 125 -12.43 -15.77 -6.70
C ILE A 125 -13.87 -16.25 -6.46
N ALA A 126 -14.53 -15.73 -5.43
CA ALA A 126 -15.88 -16.15 -5.05
C ALA A 126 -16.90 -15.86 -6.16
N HIS A 127 -16.82 -14.70 -6.82
CA HIS A 127 -17.70 -14.36 -7.93
C HIS A 127 -17.49 -15.27 -9.13
N SER A 128 -16.23 -15.60 -9.46
CA SER A 128 -15.92 -16.55 -10.55
C SER A 128 -16.54 -17.93 -10.30
N LEU A 129 -16.51 -18.41 -9.05
CA LEU A 129 -17.15 -19.67 -8.65
C LEU A 129 -18.69 -19.58 -8.77
N VAL A 130 -19.29 -18.48 -8.31
CA VAL A 130 -20.75 -18.29 -8.37
C VAL A 130 -21.25 -18.22 -9.82
N LEU A 131 -20.53 -17.50 -10.69
CA LEU A 131 -20.84 -17.49 -12.13
C LEU A 131 -20.73 -18.89 -12.73
N ALA A 132 -19.70 -19.66 -12.35
CA ALA A 132 -19.53 -21.03 -12.84
C ALA A 132 -20.67 -21.97 -12.40
N VAL A 133 -21.09 -21.91 -11.13
CA VAL A 133 -22.26 -22.66 -10.62
C VAL A 133 -23.52 -22.31 -11.42
N ALA A 134 -23.74 -21.01 -11.66
CA ALA A 134 -24.91 -20.54 -12.37
C ALA A 134 -24.94 -21.01 -13.83
N HIS A 135 -23.78 -21.02 -14.52
CA HIS A 135 -23.65 -21.54 -15.88
C HIS A 135 -23.88 -23.06 -15.97
N ASP A 136 -23.35 -23.83 -15.02
CA ASP A 136 -23.48 -25.29 -15.03
C ASP A 136 -24.89 -25.79 -14.64
N GLY A 137 -25.69 -24.96 -13.95
CA GLY A 137 -27.02 -25.33 -13.46
C GLY A 137 -27.02 -26.46 -12.41
N ARG A 138 -25.84 -26.79 -11.86
CA ARG A 138 -25.59 -27.89 -10.91
C ARG A 138 -25.06 -27.35 -9.59
N ARG A 139 -25.19 -28.15 -8.52
CA ARG A 139 -24.62 -27.80 -7.20
C ARG A 139 -23.09 -27.95 -7.13
N LEU A 140 -22.48 -28.73 -8.02
CA LEU A 140 -21.03 -28.98 -8.06
C LEU A 140 -20.42 -28.25 -9.25
N VAL A 141 -19.36 -27.48 -8.99
CA VAL A 141 -18.62 -26.68 -10.00
C VAL A 141 -17.71 -27.57 -10.83
N ARG A 142 -17.79 -27.46 -12.15
CA ARG A 142 -16.77 -28.04 -13.04
C ARG A 142 -15.58 -27.07 -13.16
N TYR A 143 -14.37 -27.59 -13.00
CA TYR A 143 -13.14 -26.80 -13.09
C TYR A 143 -13.04 -26.00 -14.41
N ALA A 144 -13.36 -26.62 -15.55
CA ALA A 144 -13.32 -25.94 -16.85
C ALA A 144 -14.21 -24.69 -16.90
N THR A 145 -15.44 -24.79 -16.39
CA THR A 145 -16.38 -23.66 -16.34
C THR A 145 -15.90 -22.57 -15.39
N CYS A 146 -15.28 -22.95 -14.25
CA CYS A 146 -14.65 -21.99 -13.34
C CYS A 146 -13.45 -21.29 -13.97
N PHE A 147 -12.59 -22.03 -14.67
CA PHE A 147 -11.43 -21.48 -15.38
C PHE A 147 -11.89 -20.48 -16.45
N ASP A 148 -12.89 -20.86 -17.25
CA ASP A 148 -13.44 -20.00 -18.29
C ASP A 148 -14.05 -18.72 -17.71
N SER A 149 -14.83 -18.84 -16.63
CA SER A 149 -15.48 -17.72 -15.96
C SER A 149 -14.45 -16.77 -15.33
N ALA A 150 -13.45 -17.31 -14.62
CA ALA A 150 -12.41 -16.51 -13.97
C ALA A 150 -11.57 -15.72 -14.98
N TRP A 151 -11.13 -16.37 -16.08
CA TRP A 151 -10.34 -15.67 -17.09
C TRP A 151 -11.17 -14.69 -17.92
N LYS A 152 -12.45 -15.00 -18.20
CA LYS A 152 -13.36 -14.03 -18.82
C LYS A 152 -13.46 -12.78 -17.94
N LEU A 153 -13.73 -12.95 -16.64
CA LEU A 153 -13.84 -11.85 -15.69
C LEU A 153 -12.53 -11.06 -15.57
N ALA A 154 -11.38 -11.74 -15.45
CA ALA A 154 -10.07 -11.09 -15.35
C ALA A 154 -9.78 -10.19 -16.57
N ILE A 155 -10.03 -10.70 -17.77
CA ILE A 155 -9.82 -9.95 -19.02
C ILE A 155 -10.82 -8.79 -19.14
N GLN A 156 -12.08 -8.99 -18.74
CA GLN A 156 -13.07 -7.91 -18.70
C GLN A 156 -12.67 -6.77 -17.75
N LEU A 157 -12.21 -7.10 -16.54
CA LEU A 157 -11.73 -6.12 -15.57
C LEU A 157 -10.48 -5.39 -16.08
N LEU A 158 -9.53 -6.11 -16.69
CA LEU A 158 -8.33 -5.52 -17.27
C LEU A 158 -8.65 -4.56 -18.43
N PHE A 159 -9.50 -4.97 -19.37
CA PHE A 159 -9.95 -4.10 -20.45
C PHE A 159 -10.72 -2.88 -19.93
N SER A 160 -11.50 -3.05 -18.86
CA SER A 160 -12.24 -1.95 -18.25
C SER A 160 -11.31 -0.95 -17.57
N ALA A 161 -10.28 -1.42 -16.86
CA ALA A 161 -9.25 -0.57 -16.29
C ALA A 161 -8.44 0.17 -17.38
N MET A 162 -8.05 -0.52 -18.45
CA MET A 162 -7.34 0.09 -19.58
C MET A 162 -8.22 1.14 -20.29
N PHE A 163 -9.52 0.87 -20.46
CA PHE A 163 -10.45 1.82 -21.05
C PHE A 163 -10.63 3.07 -20.17
N VAL A 164 -10.78 2.90 -18.86
CA VAL A 164 -10.82 4.02 -17.90
C VAL A 164 -9.54 4.86 -18.01
N LEU A 165 -8.37 4.22 -18.06
CA LEU A 165 -7.10 4.90 -18.24
C LEU A 165 -7.03 5.67 -19.57
N ALA A 166 -7.52 5.07 -20.66
CA ALA A 166 -7.55 5.71 -21.98
C ALA A 166 -8.49 6.92 -21.99
N VAL A 167 -9.68 6.81 -21.40
CA VAL A 167 -10.61 7.93 -21.22
C VAL A 167 -9.92 9.04 -20.41
N TRP A 168 -9.27 8.69 -19.30
CA TRP A 168 -8.56 9.65 -18.47
C TRP A 168 -7.44 10.37 -19.24
N LEU A 169 -6.66 9.64 -20.03
CA LEU A 169 -5.59 10.21 -20.86
C LEU A 169 -6.14 11.15 -21.93
N VAL A 170 -7.26 10.81 -22.57
CA VAL A 170 -7.92 11.69 -23.55
C VAL A 170 -8.45 12.96 -22.88
N MET A 171 -9.02 12.85 -21.68
CA MET A 171 -9.47 14.01 -20.92
C MET A 171 -8.31 14.93 -20.53
N TRP A 172 -7.19 14.36 -20.08
CA TRP A 172 -5.98 15.12 -19.76
C TRP A 172 -5.30 15.75 -20.99
N LEU A 173 -5.35 15.07 -22.14
CA LEU A 173 -4.90 15.66 -23.40
C LEU A 173 -5.81 16.83 -23.81
N GLY A 174 -7.13 16.66 -23.69
CA GLY A 174 -8.09 17.73 -23.94
C GLY A 174 -7.84 18.95 -23.06
N ASP A 175 -7.58 18.70 -21.77
CA ASP A 175 -7.21 19.71 -20.78
C ASP A 175 -5.97 20.51 -21.24
N SER A 176 -4.89 19.79 -21.57
CA SER A 176 -3.66 20.39 -22.09
C SER A 176 -3.86 21.20 -23.39
N LEU A 177 -4.79 20.79 -24.27
CA LEU A 177 -5.10 21.52 -25.50
C LEU A 177 -5.89 22.81 -25.25
N PHE A 178 -6.83 22.80 -24.31
CA PHE A 178 -7.58 24.00 -23.94
C PHE A 178 -6.72 24.99 -23.15
N ASP A 179 -5.77 24.52 -22.36
CA ASP A 179 -4.77 25.35 -21.67
C ASP A 179 -3.91 26.18 -22.65
N LEU A 180 -3.58 25.64 -23.83
CA LEU A 180 -2.88 26.40 -24.88
C LEU A 180 -3.70 27.60 -25.38
N LEU A 181 -5.03 27.51 -25.32
CA LEU A 181 -5.96 28.58 -25.63
C LEU A 181 -6.28 29.47 -24.41
N LYS A 182 -5.61 29.24 -23.27
CA LYS A 182 -5.86 29.87 -21.97
C LYS A 182 -7.30 29.64 -21.46
N LEU A 183 -7.87 28.47 -21.75
CA LEU A 183 -9.22 28.07 -21.33
C LEU A 183 -9.13 26.98 -20.25
N ASN A 184 -9.15 27.36 -18.98
CA ASN A 184 -8.95 26.42 -17.87
C ASN A 184 -10.21 25.62 -17.47
N PHE A 185 -11.33 25.80 -18.18
CA PHE A 185 -12.62 25.20 -17.83
C PHE A 185 -12.56 23.67 -17.66
N LEU A 186 -11.83 22.98 -18.54
CA LEU A 186 -11.73 21.52 -18.49
C LEU A 186 -10.86 21.07 -17.31
N GLU A 187 -9.78 21.80 -17.02
CA GLU A 187 -8.92 21.57 -15.86
C GLU A 187 -9.75 21.66 -14.56
N GLU A 188 -10.47 22.79 -14.41
CA GLU A 188 -11.35 23.03 -13.27
C GLU A 188 -12.38 21.91 -13.14
N LEU A 189 -13.02 21.51 -14.25
CA LEU A 189 -14.04 20.47 -14.26
C LEU A 189 -13.48 19.09 -13.88
N LEU A 190 -12.29 18.72 -14.37
CA LEU A 190 -11.64 17.44 -14.05
C LEU A 190 -11.12 17.39 -12.61
N ARG A 191 -10.76 18.53 -12.02
CA ARG A 191 -10.42 18.63 -10.60
C ARG A 191 -11.64 18.43 -9.69
N GLN A 192 -12.85 18.72 -10.19
CA GLN A 192 -14.06 18.51 -9.40
C GLN A 192 -14.43 17.03 -9.28
N SER A 193 -14.45 16.53 -8.04
CA SER A 193 -14.76 15.13 -7.75
C SER A 193 -16.20 14.73 -8.12
N TRP A 194 -17.14 15.69 -8.17
CA TRP A 194 -18.52 15.44 -8.61
C TRP A 194 -18.60 15.06 -10.09
N PHE A 195 -17.61 15.45 -10.91
CA PHE A 195 -17.53 15.09 -12.32
C PHE A 195 -16.59 13.89 -12.53
N ALA A 196 -15.38 13.94 -11.96
CA ALA A 196 -14.35 12.93 -12.18
C ALA A 196 -14.76 11.52 -11.69
N VAL A 197 -15.37 11.42 -10.51
CA VAL A 197 -15.73 10.11 -9.93
C VAL A 197 -16.85 9.42 -10.75
N PRO A 198 -17.98 10.08 -11.09
CA PRO A 198 -18.95 9.49 -12.01
C PRO A 198 -18.42 9.18 -13.39
N LEU A 199 -17.53 10.02 -13.96
CA LEU A 199 -16.92 9.76 -15.25
C LEU A 199 -16.15 8.44 -15.27
N VAL A 200 -15.32 8.19 -14.24
CA VAL A 200 -14.56 6.93 -14.10
C VAL A 200 -15.50 5.73 -13.96
N CYS A 201 -16.55 5.83 -13.14
CA CYS A 201 -17.50 4.73 -12.92
C CYS A 201 -18.34 4.42 -14.17
N LEU A 202 -18.75 5.46 -14.90
CA LEU A 202 -19.45 5.32 -16.18
C LEU A 202 -18.55 4.70 -17.24
N ALA A 203 -17.30 5.15 -17.35
CA ALA A 203 -16.33 4.59 -18.29
C ALA A 203 -16.07 3.11 -17.99
N PHE A 204 -15.87 2.75 -16.72
CA PHE A 204 -15.73 1.37 -16.28
C PHE A 204 -16.94 0.51 -16.65
N SER A 205 -18.15 0.97 -16.31
CA SER A 205 -19.39 0.24 -16.62
C SER A 205 -19.61 0.06 -18.12
N SER A 206 -19.30 1.10 -18.91
CA SER A 206 -19.38 1.07 -20.38
C SER A 206 -18.45 0.02 -20.98
N ALA A 207 -17.22 -0.06 -20.47
CA ALA A 207 -16.24 -1.05 -20.89
C ALA A 207 -16.64 -2.48 -20.48
N MET A 208 -17.15 -2.66 -19.25
CA MET A 208 -17.71 -3.94 -18.79
C MET A 208 -18.86 -4.42 -19.68
N HIS A 209 -19.75 -3.51 -20.11
CA HIS A 209 -20.83 -3.86 -21.03
C HIS A 209 -20.29 -4.23 -22.43
N THR A 210 -19.41 -3.41 -22.98
CA THR A 210 -18.85 -3.59 -24.34
C THR A 210 -18.07 -4.91 -24.48
N THR A 211 -17.31 -5.27 -23.46
CA THR A 211 -16.54 -6.52 -23.44
C THR A 211 -17.42 -7.76 -23.26
N ASP A 212 -18.55 -7.64 -22.55
CA ASP A 212 -19.48 -8.74 -22.34
C ASP A 212 -20.30 -9.09 -23.60
N VAL A 213 -20.67 -8.09 -24.41
CA VAL A 213 -21.42 -8.31 -25.66
C VAL A 213 -20.54 -8.82 -26.81
N ARG A 214 -19.20 -8.82 -26.65
CA ARG A 214 -18.23 -9.32 -27.64
C ARG A 214 -17.41 -10.50 -27.11
N PRO A 215 -18.05 -11.62 -26.71
CA PRO A 215 -17.36 -12.74 -26.05
C PRO A 215 -16.34 -13.46 -26.95
N ALA A 216 -16.48 -13.37 -28.28
CA ALA A 216 -15.51 -13.93 -29.22
C ALA A 216 -14.14 -13.25 -29.13
N ILE A 217 -14.11 -11.92 -29.00
CA ILE A 217 -12.86 -11.15 -28.86
C ILE A 217 -12.17 -11.53 -27.55
N VAL A 218 -12.93 -11.58 -26.45
CA VAL A 218 -12.40 -11.95 -25.12
C VAL A 218 -11.80 -13.35 -25.14
N ARG A 219 -12.45 -14.34 -25.77
CA ARG A 219 -11.91 -15.69 -25.93
C ARG A 219 -10.63 -15.72 -26.76
N GLY A 220 -10.58 -14.95 -27.86
CA GLY A 220 -9.39 -14.84 -28.70
C GLY A 220 -8.19 -14.25 -27.95
N VAL A 221 -8.39 -13.11 -27.28
CA VAL A 221 -7.38 -12.45 -26.44
C VAL A 221 -6.89 -13.38 -25.34
N ARG A 222 -7.81 -14.06 -24.65
CA ARG A 222 -7.48 -15.06 -23.63
C ARG A 222 -6.58 -16.15 -24.19
N SER A 223 -6.97 -16.76 -25.30
CA SER A 223 -6.21 -17.86 -25.90
C SER A 223 -4.80 -17.41 -26.28
N LEU A 224 -4.67 -16.21 -26.85
CA LEU A 224 -3.37 -15.65 -27.21
C LEU A 224 -2.52 -15.37 -25.96
N LEU A 225 -3.08 -14.68 -24.96
CA LEU A 225 -2.38 -14.35 -23.72
C LEU A 225 -1.88 -15.61 -23.00
N LEU A 226 -2.74 -16.61 -22.83
CA LEU A 226 -2.37 -17.87 -22.17
C LEU A 226 -1.32 -18.63 -22.97
N MET A 227 -1.39 -18.61 -24.30
CA MET A 227 -0.36 -19.23 -25.14
C MET A 227 0.99 -18.53 -24.98
N LEU A 228 1.02 -17.20 -24.99
CA LEU A 228 2.24 -16.42 -24.77
C LEU A 228 2.82 -16.70 -23.37
N MET A 229 1.99 -16.72 -22.33
CA MET A 229 2.41 -17.08 -20.97
C MET A 229 2.93 -18.51 -20.89
N ALA A 230 2.32 -19.47 -21.59
CA ALA A 230 2.81 -20.85 -21.64
C ALA A 230 4.23 -20.93 -22.22
N TRP A 231 4.59 -20.07 -23.19
CA TRP A 231 5.95 -19.98 -23.73
C TRP A 231 6.97 -19.32 -22.80
N ILE A 232 6.52 -18.61 -21.76
CA ILE A 232 7.40 -18.08 -20.69
C ILE A 232 7.79 -19.20 -19.70
N VAL A 233 7.00 -20.27 -19.60
CA VAL A 233 7.25 -21.39 -18.65
C VAL A 233 8.67 -21.96 -18.75
N PRO A 234 9.22 -22.30 -19.94
CA PRO A 234 10.59 -22.81 -20.05
C PRO A 234 11.63 -21.83 -19.50
N ILE A 235 11.48 -20.53 -19.78
CA ILE A 235 12.39 -19.49 -19.27
C ILE A 235 12.30 -19.42 -17.74
N ALA A 236 11.08 -19.42 -17.20
CA ALA A 236 10.88 -19.40 -15.75
C ALA A 236 11.49 -20.63 -15.06
N VAL A 237 11.36 -21.82 -15.67
CA VAL A 237 11.97 -23.06 -15.17
C VAL A 237 13.48 -23.00 -15.19
N LEU A 238 14.09 -22.44 -16.24
CA LEU A 238 15.55 -22.26 -16.32
C LEU A 238 16.05 -21.30 -15.23
N LEU A 239 15.38 -20.16 -15.04
CA LEU A 239 15.76 -19.17 -14.03
C LEU A 239 15.58 -19.71 -12.61
N VAL A 240 14.41 -20.27 -12.29
CA VAL A 240 14.13 -20.81 -10.96
C VAL A 240 14.96 -22.06 -10.67
N GLY A 241 15.08 -22.96 -11.66
CA GLY A 241 15.90 -24.16 -11.55
C GLY A 241 17.38 -23.81 -11.37
N GLY A 242 17.90 -22.85 -12.14
CA GLY A 242 19.26 -22.33 -11.99
C GLY A 242 19.49 -21.69 -10.63
N PHE A 243 18.56 -20.86 -10.15
CA PHE A 243 18.61 -20.28 -8.81
C PHE A 243 18.69 -21.38 -7.72
N LEU A 244 17.79 -22.37 -7.76
CA LEU A 244 17.79 -23.47 -6.80
C LEU A 244 19.04 -24.34 -6.89
N ALA A 245 19.55 -24.60 -8.10
CA ALA A 245 20.78 -25.36 -8.33
C ALA A 245 22.03 -24.62 -7.87
N ALA A 246 22.03 -23.28 -7.84
CA ALA A 246 23.13 -22.48 -7.34
C ALA A 246 23.22 -22.44 -5.80
N LEU A 247 22.09 -22.60 -5.09
CA LEU A 247 22.03 -22.50 -3.62
C LEU A 247 22.98 -23.45 -2.86
N PRO A 248 23.17 -24.73 -3.25
CA PRO A 248 24.14 -25.60 -2.61
C PRO A 248 25.60 -25.10 -2.70
N PHE A 249 25.93 -24.31 -3.73
CA PHE A 249 27.27 -23.78 -3.96
C PHE A 249 27.48 -22.40 -3.32
N THR A 250 26.46 -21.55 -3.32
CA THR A 250 26.55 -20.18 -2.76
C THR A 250 26.21 -20.11 -1.26
N GLY A 251 25.51 -21.13 -0.75
CA GLY A 251 25.04 -21.19 0.63
C GLY A 251 23.77 -20.38 0.86
N LEU A 252 22.97 -20.81 1.85
CA LEU A 252 21.70 -20.16 2.18
C LEU A 252 21.87 -18.78 2.84
N GLN A 253 23.04 -18.48 3.41
CA GLN A 253 23.28 -17.20 4.10
C GLN A 253 23.13 -15.98 3.19
N VAL A 254 23.59 -16.07 1.93
CA VAL A 254 23.48 -14.98 0.94
C VAL A 254 22.01 -14.61 0.71
N LEU A 255 21.13 -15.62 0.66
CA LEU A 255 19.70 -15.42 0.48
C LEU A 255 19.10 -14.60 1.65
N TRP A 256 19.52 -14.87 2.89
CA TRP A 256 18.95 -14.25 4.09
C TRP A 256 19.42 -12.82 4.36
N GLN A 257 20.60 -12.45 3.86
CA GLN A 257 21.13 -11.10 3.98
C GLN A 257 20.25 -10.05 3.27
N THR A 258 19.52 -10.44 2.22
CA THR A 258 18.66 -9.55 1.41
C THR A 258 17.43 -9.01 2.13
N ARG A 259 17.10 -9.50 3.34
CA ARG A 259 15.93 -9.13 4.17
C ARG A 259 14.54 -9.33 3.56
N HIS A 260 14.44 -9.61 2.25
CA HIS A 260 13.17 -9.78 1.53
C HIS A 260 13.02 -11.16 0.85
N ALA A 261 13.88 -12.13 1.21
CA ALA A 261 13.88 -13.47 0.60
C ALA A 261 12.51 -14.15 0.56
N THR A 262 11.75 -14.13 1.65
CA THR A 262 10.41 -14.76 1.72
C THR A 262 9.44 -14.16 0.69
N ALA A 263 9.44 -12.84 0.51
CA ALA A 263 8.57 -12.17 -0.46
C ALA A 263 8.95 -12.55 -1.89
N VAL A 264 10.25 -12.59 -2.21
CA VAL A 264 10.75 -12.98 -3.54
C VAL A 264 10.44 -14.45 -3.85
N LEU A 265 10.67 -15.37 -2.90
CA LEU A 265 10.36 -16.79 -3.07
C LEU A 265 8.86 -17.04 -3.25
N LEU A 266 8.03 -16.33 -2.48
CA LEU A 266 6.57 -16.40 -2.61
C LEU A 266 6.09 -15.83 -3.95
N ALA A 267 6.67 -14.71 -4.40
CA ALA A 267 6.39 -14.15 -5.72
C ALA A 267 6.77 -15.13 -6.84
N ALA A 268 7.93 -15.79 -6.73
CA ALA A 268 8.33 -16.83 -7.67
C ALA A 268 7.34 -18.01 -7.68
N CYS A 269 6.85 -18.45 -6.51
CA CYS A 269 5.80 -19.47 -6.42
C CYS A 269 4.51 -19.01 -7.14
N ALA A 270 4.04 -17.79 -6.86
CA ALA A 270 2.84 -17.23 -7.47
C ALA A 270 2.96 -17.15 -9.00
N VAL A 271 4.10 -16.66 -9.51
CA VAL A 271 4.38 -16.60 -10.95
C VAL A 271 4.36 -18.01 -11.55
N LEU A 272 5.05 -18.99 -10.95
CA LEU A 272 5.05 -20.36 -11.45
C LEU A 272 3.66 -20.98 -11.46
N VAL A 273 2.85 -20.77 -10.42
CA VAL A 273 1.46 -21.24 -10.38
C VAL A 273 0.66 -20.63 -11.54
N VAL A 274 0.77 -19.32 -11.77
CA VAL A 274 0.07 -18.64 -12.87
C VAL A 274 0.53 -19.18 -14.24
N LEU A 275 1.84 -19.33 -14.45
CA LEU A 275 2.40 -19.83 -15.72
C LEU A 275 2.01 -21.30 -15.98
N VAL A 276 2.03 -22.16 -14.95
CA VAL A 276 1.57 -23.55 -15.04
C VAL A 276 0.08 -23.59 -15.39
N ASN A 277 -0.75 -22.74 -14.78
CA ASN A 277 -2.17 -22.64 -15.12
C ASN A 277 -2.40 -22.12 -16.54
N ALA A 278 -1.56 -21.21 -17.02
CA ALA A 278 -1.64 -20.71 -18.40
C ALA A 278 -1.33 -21.81 -19.42
N ALA A 279 -0.38 -22.70 -19.11
CA ALA A 279 -0.10 -23.88 -19.92
C ALA A 279 -1.20 -24.95 -19.79
N PHE A 280 -1.71 -25.21 -18.58
CA PHE A 280 -2.73 -26.24 -18.36
C PHE A 280 -4.13 -25.87 -18.91
N GLN A 281 -4.48 -24.59 -18.81
CA GLN A 281 -5.78 -24.04 -19.18
C GLN A 281 -6.96 -24.77 -18.50
N ALA A 282 -7.99 -25.13 -19.26
CA ALA A 282 -9.15 -25.90 -18.80
C ALA A 282 -8.90 -27.43 -18.73
N GLY A 283 -7.66 -27.88 -18.99
CA GLY A 283 -7.28 -29.30 -19.05
C GLY A 283 -7.31 -29.92 -20.45
N ASP A 284 -7.53 -29.12 -21.49
CA ASP A 284 -7.63 -29.53 -22.89
C ASP A 284 -6.45 -29.05 -23.76
N ALA A 285 -5.56 -28.22 -23.21
CA ALA A 285 -4.46 -27.59 -23.96
C ALA A 285 -3.30 -28.54 -24.32
N ALA A 286 -3.24 -29.72 -23.71
CA ALA A 286 -2.10 -30.64 -23.84
C ALA A 286 -1.78 -31.05 -25.28
N GLY A 287 -2.78 -31.12 -26.16
CA GLY A 287 -2.62 -31.47 -27.57
C GLY A 287 -2.06 -30.33 -28.43
N ARG A 288 -2.22 -29.07 -28.01
CA ARG A 288 -1.80 -27.87 -28.74
C ARG A 288 -0.40 -27.37 -28.36
N LEU A 289 0.14 -27.88 -27.24
CA LEU A 289 1.43 -27.43 -26.69
C LEU A 289 2.61 -28.25 -27.21
N ALA A 290 3.71 -27.55 -27.49
CA ALA A 290 5.00 -28.16 -27.79
C ALA A 290 5.48 -29.05 -26.63
N ARG A 291 6.16 -30.16 -26.95
CA ARG A 291 6.65 -31.13 -25.95
C ARG A 291 7.54 -30.48 -24.89
N GLY A 292 8.41 -29.55 -25.29
CA GLY A 292 9.29 -28.80 -24.39
C GLY A 292 8.53 -27.96 -23.36
N VAL A 293 7.48 -27.25 -23.78
CA VAL A 293 6.63 -26.47 -22.86
C VAL A 293 5.89 -27.36 -21.87
N ARG A 294 5.40 -28.53 -22.30
CA ARG A 294 4.75 -29.50 -21.41
C ARG A 294 5.71 -30.07 -20.37
N LEU A 295 6.95 -30.37 -20.78
CA LEU A 295 7.99 -30.82 -19.85
C LEU A 295 8.32 -29.70 -18.86
N ALA A 296 8.55 -28.48 -19.34
CA ALA A 296 8.81 -27.33 -18.50
C ALA A 296 7.70 -27.10 -17.47
N ALA A 297 6.42 -27.12 -17.87
CA ALA A 297 5.30 -26.98 -16.94
C ALA A 297 5.26 -28.08 -15.87
N ARG A 298 5.62 -29.33 -16.23
CA ARG A 298 5.74 -30.41 -15.24
C ARG A 298 6.92 -30.19 -14.29
N VAL A 299 8.07 -29.71 -14.77
CA VAL A 299 9.21 -29.36 -13.93
C VAL A 299 8.86 -28.17 -13.01
N ALA A 300 8.20 -27.14 -13.53
CA ALA A 300 7.73 -25.99 -12.76
C ALA A 300 6.87 -26.41 -11.55
N CYS A 301 5.97 -27.38 -11.74
CA CYS A 301 5.19 -27.96 -10.64
C CYS A 301 6.05 -28.55 -9.52
N LEU A 302 7.17 -29.19 -9.88
CA LEU A 302 8.10 -29.79 -8.91
C LEU A 302 8.96 -28.72 -8.22
N LEU A 303 9.31 -27.63 -8.91
CA LEU A 303 10.12 -26.52 -8.35
C LEU A 303 9.34 -25.70 -7.31
N LEU A 304 8.01 -25.74 -7.29
CA LEU A 304 7.20 -25.03 -6.30
C LEU A 304 7.50 -25.48 -4.86
N LEU A 305 7.71 -26.79 -4.64
CA LEU A 305 7.92 -27.35 -3.31
C LEU A 305 9.21 -26.84 -2.64
N PRO A 306 10.40 -26.96 -3.25
CA PRO A 306 11.61 -26.43 -2.64
C PRO A 306 11.53 -24.91 -2.42
N LEU A 307 10.91 -24.14 -3.32
CA LEU A 307 10.72 -22.70 -3.11
C LEU A 307 9.83 -22.39 -1.89
N ALA A 308 8.69 -23.08 -1.76
CA ALA A 308 7.78 -22.89 -0.64
C ALA A 308 8.44 -23.30 0.68
N LEU A 309 9.18 -24.41 0.71
CA LEU A 309 9.92 -24.86 1.88
C LEU A 309 11.03 -23.88 2.30
N LEU A 310 11.78 -23.34 1.33
CA LEU A 310 12.75 -22.27 1.59
C LEU A 310 12.06 -21.02 2.17
N GLY A 311 10.88 -20.67 1.65
CA GLY A 311 10.08 -19.55 2.16
C GLY A 311 9.63 -19.75 3.60
N VAL A 312 9.18 -20.96 3.96
CA VAL A 312 8.82 -21.35 5.33
C VAL A 312 10.03 -21.27 6.25
N TYR A 313 11.17 -21.81 5.82
CA TYR A 313 12.41 -21.75 6.59
C TYR A 313 12.85 -20.30 6.84
N ALA A 314 12.81 -19.46 5.80
CA ALA A 314 13.11 -18.03 5.87
C ALA A 314 12.23 -17.29 6.89
N LEU A 315 10.92 -17.57 6.84
CA LEU A 315 9.95 -16.98 7.76
C LEU A 315 10.18 -17.49 9.19
N GLY A 316 10.46 -18.78 9.35
CA GLY A 316 10.75 -19.42 10.64
C GLY A 316 11.94 -18.78 11.36
N LEU A 317 13.03 -18.50 10.65
CA LEU A 317 14.17 -17.76 11.20
C LEU A 317 13.76 -16.37 11.71
N ARG A 318 12.97 -15.63 10.92
CA ARG A 318 12.51 -14.28 11.30
C ARG A 318 11.54 -14.29 12.49
N VAL A 319 10.67 -15.29 12.56
CA VAL A 319 9.75 -15.46 13.69
C VAL A 319 10.53 -15.88 14.94
N GLY A 320 11.56 -16.73 14.82
CA GLY A 320 12.46 -17.08 15.92
C GLY A 320 13.17 -15.84 16.49
N ASP A 321 13.81 -15.06 15.61
CA ASP A 321 14.59 -13.88 16.00
C ASP A 321 13.71 -12.73 16.52
N TYR A 322 12.66 -12.37 15.77
CA TYR A 322 11.90 -11.14 15.95
C TYR A 322 10.44 -11.36 16.40
N GLY A 323 9.98 -12.60 16.50
CA GLY A 323 8.59 -12.91 16.87
C GLY A 323 7.61 -12.66 15.72
N TRP A 324 6.33 -12.88 15.99
CA TRP A 324 5.27 -12.59 15.04
C TRP A 324 5.06 -11.08 14.88
N SER A 325 4.88 -10.67 13.63
CA SER A 325 4.42 -9.34 13.23
C SER A 325 3.24 -9.49 12.27
N THR A 326 2.47 -8.42 12.04
CA THR A 326 1.35 -8.39 11.10
C THR A 326 1.75 -8.96 9.72
N ASP A 327 2.87 -8.48 9.16
CA ASP A 327 3.38 -8.93 7.86
C ASP A 327 3.79 -10.41 7.85
N ARG A 328 4.37 -10.90 8.95
CA ARG A 328 4.80 -12.30 9.07
C ARG A 328 3.61 -13.26 9.14
N VAL A 329 2.52 -12.85 9.79
CA VAL A 329 1.28 -13.64 9.82
C VAL A 329 0.65 -13.71 8.43
N ILE A 330 0.60 -12.58 7.70
CA ILE A 330 0.13 -12.57 6.30
C ILE A 330 1.03 -13.45 5.42
N ALA A 331 2.35 -13.32 5.55
CA ALA A 331 3.31 -14.16 4.83
C ALA A 331 3.13 -15.65 5.15
N ALA A 332 2.82 -16.02 6.41
CA ALA A 332 2.53 -17.39 6.80
C ALA A 332 1.28 -17.94 6.09
N ALA A 333 0.22 -17.15 6.01
CA ALA A 333 -1.00 -17.54 5.29
C ALA A 333 -0.74 -17.71 3.79
N CYS A 334 0.02 -16.80 3.18
CA CYS A 334 0.42 -16.94 1.78
C CYS A 334 1.31 -18.17 1.55
N LEU A 335 2.23 -18.48 2.47
CA LEU A 335 3.03 -19.69 2.42
C LEU A 335 2.19 -20.95 2.60
N ALA A 336 1.16 -20.94 3.45
CA ALA A 336 0.23 -22.05 3.57
C ALA A 336 -0.50 -22.31 2.25
N ALA A 337 -0.96 -21.26 1.55
CA ALA A 337 -1.50 -21.40 0.20
C ALA A 337 -0.46 -21.91 -0.81
N ALA A 338 0.78 -21.39 -0.76
CA ALA A 338 1.86 -21.82 -1.63
C ALA A 338 2.24 -23.29 -1.42
N LEU A 339 2.30 -23.76 -0.17
CA LEU A 339 2.52 -25.17 0.17
C LEU A 339 1.38 -26.06 -0.33
N PHE A 340 0.13 -25.60 -0.22
CA PHE A 340 -1.02 -26.33 -0.76
C PHE A 340 -0.89 -26.52 -2.28
N TYR A 341 -0.58 -25.45 -3.01
CA TYR A 341 -0.30 -25.52 -4.44
C TYR A 341 0.91 -26.42 -4.74
N ALA A 342 2.01 -26.25 -4.03
CA ALA A 342 3.24 -27.00 -4.25
C ALA A 342 3.05 -28.51 -4.04
N GLY A 343 2.39 -28.91 -2.97
CA GLY A 343 2.07 -30.31 -2.70
C GLY A 343 1.13 -30.90 -3.74
N GLY A 344 0.04 -30.19 -4.06
CA GLY A 344 -0.94 -30.65 -5.04
C GLY A 344 -0.38 -30.73 -6.47
N TYR A 345 0.38 -29.73 -6.90
CA TYR A 345 1.00 -29.69 -8.22
C TYR A 345 2.14 -30.69 -8.32
N GLY A 346 2.96 -30.82 -7.28
CA GLY A 346 4.00 -31.86 -7.20
C GLY A 346 3.40 -33.26 -7.32
N TRP A 347 2.32 -33.54 -6.60
CA TRP A 347 1.59 -34.81 -6.70
C TRP A 347 1.05 -35.06 -8.12
N ALA A 348 0.43 -34.05 -8.74
CA ALA A 348 -0.08 -34.16 -10.11
C ALA A 348 1.05 -34.31 -11.15
N ALA A 349 2.22 -33.74 -10.89
CA ALA A 349 3.40 -33.83 -11.75
C ALA A 349 4.06 -35.21 -11.72
N VAL A 350 4.13 -35.84 -10.55
CA VAL A 350 4.70 -37.18 -10.36
C VAL A 350 3.80 -38.27 -10.95
N ARG A 351 2.47 -38.10 -10.90
CA ARG A 351 1.53 -39.04 -11.52
C ARG A 351 1.70 -39.07 -13.05
N ARG A 352 2.21 -40.20 -13.55
CA ARG A 352 2.27 -40.49 -14.99
C ARG A 352 0.95 -41.13 -15.42
N GLY A 353 0.02 -40.31 -15.87
CA GLY A 353 -1.27 -40.77 -16.40
C GLY A 353 -1.80 -39.82 -17.46
N ALA A 354 -2.73 -40.32 -18.29
CA ALA A 354 -3.56 -39.50 -19.15
C ALA A 354 -4.89 -39.21 -18.41
N PRO A 355 -5.42 -37.97 -18.45
CA PRO A 355 -4.89 -36.77 -19.11
C PRO A 355 -3.65 -36.15 -18.42
N TRP A 356 -2.85 -35.39 -19.18
CA TRP A 356 -1.64 -34.71 -18.68
C TRP A 356 -1.97 -33.72 -17.57
N LEU A 357 -1.31 -33.85 -16.41
CA LEU A 357 -1.47 -32.99 -15.22
C LEU A 357 -2.92 -32.91 -14.72
N ASP A 358 -3.71 -33.96 -14.91
CA ASP A 358 -5.15 -33.94 -14.60
C ASP A 358 -5.47 -33.50 -13.16
N GLY A 359 -4.61 -33.86 -12.21
CA GLY A 359 -4.74 -33.51 -10.80
C GLY A 359 -4.86 -32.00 -10.52
N LEU A 360 -4.33 -31.14 -11.39
CA LEU A 360 -4.41 -29.67 -11.25
C LEU A 360 -5.86 -29.19 -11.16
N ARG A 361 -6.81 -29.84 -11.84
CA ARG A 361 -8.23 -29.46 -11.80
C ARG A 361 -8.79 -29.47 -10.37
N TYR A 362 -8.42 -30.49 -9.59
CA TYR A 362 -8.89 -30.68 -8.23
C TYR A 362 -8.14 -29.78 -7.28
N VAL A 363 -6.82 -29.68 -7.46
CA VAL A 363 -5.96 -28.82 -6.63
C VAL A 363 -6.35 -27.36 -6.78
N ASN A 364 -6.59 -26.86 -7.99
CA ASN A 364 -6.98 -25.47 -8.22
C ASN A 364 -8.35 -25.14 -7.61
N LEU A 365 -9.32 -26.04 -7.78
CA LEU A 365 -10.64 -25.84 -7.21
C LEU A 365 -10.57 -25.85 -5.67
N ALA A 366 -9.85 -26.80 -5.08
CA ALA A 366 -9.63 -26.85 -3.64
C ALA A 366 -8.85 -25.63 -3.13
N ALA A 367 -7.81 -25.20 -3.86
CA ALA A 367 -7.00 -24.04 -3.52
C ALA A 367 -7.81 -22.75 -3.53
N ALA A 368 -8.78 -22.61 -4.44
CA ALA A 368 -9.70 -21.48 -4.42
C ALA A 368 -10.45 -21.39 -3.07
N PHE A 369 -10.99 -22.50 -2.57
CA PHE A 369 -11.65 -22.53 -1.26
C PHE A 369 -10.68 -22.31 -0.09
N VAL A 370 -9.47 -22.87 -0.16
CA VAL A 370 -8.42 -22.63 0.85
C VAL A 370 -8.05 -21.15 0.92
N VAL A 371 -7.85 -20.49 -0.21
CA VAL A 371 -7.52 -19.05 -0.27
C VAL A 371 -8.68 -18.21 0.26
N LEU A 372 -9.93 -18.53 -0.09
CA LEU A 372 -11.11 -17.87 0.47
C LEU A 372 -11.18 -18.03 2.00
N ALA A 373 -10.93 -19.24 2.52
CA ALA A 373 -10.92 -19.51 3.95
C ALA A 373 -9.81 -18.76 4.69
N LEU A 374 -8.59 -18.72 4.12
CA LEU A 374 -7.47 -17.96 4.66
C LEU A 374 -7.77 -16.45 4.67
N ALA A 375 -8.33 -15.91 3.58
CA ALA A 375 -8.73 -14.52 3.53
C ALA A 375 -9.80 -14.19 4.58
N LEU A 376 -10.83 -15.03 4.74
CA LEU A 376 -11.82 -14.84 5.80
C LEU A 376 -11.18 -14.90 7.19
N ALA A 377 -10.27 -15.83 7.44
CA ALA A 377 -9.60 -15.95 8.73
C ALA A 377 -8.80 -14.68 9.07
N LEU A 378 -8.03 -14.14 8.12
CA LEU A 378 -7.17 -12.96 8.34
C LEU A 378 -7.95 -11.65 8.51
N PHE A 379 -9.09 -11.50 7.83
CA PHE A 379 -9.89 -10.25 7.83
C PHE A 379 -11.05 -10.28 8.82
N THR A 380 -11.13 -11.31 9.66
CA THR A 380 -12.09 -11.44 10.75
C THR A 380 -11.36 -11.64 12.08
N PRO A 381 -12.05 -11.58 13.23
CA PRO A 381 -11.43 -11.85 14.53
C PRO A 381 -10.74 -13.21 14.65
N VAL A 382 -11.06 -14.18 13.77
CA VAL A 382 -10.56 -15.56 13.81
C VAL A 382 -9.03 -15.62 13.82
N ALA A 383 -8.38 -14.99 12.84
CA ALA A 383 -6.92 -14.98 12.70
C ALA A 383 -6.36 -13.59 12.37
N ASP A 384 -6.93 -12.55 12.99
CA ASP A 384 -6.46 -11.17 12.82
C ASP A 384 -4.93 -11.07 13.05
N PRO A 385 -4.16 -10.63 12.05
CA PRO A 385 -2.71 -10.52 12.14
C PRO A 385 -2.20 -9.69 13.32
N ALA A 386 -2.89 -8.60 13.66
CA ALA A 386 -2.47 -7.75 14.79
C ALA A 386 -2.72 -8.44 16.13
N ARG A 387 -3.81 -9.22 16.24
CA ARG A 387 -4.11 -10.00 17.45
C ARG A 387 -3.02 -11.03 17.73
N ILE A 388 -2.61 -11.78 16.70
CA ILE A 388 -1.57 -12.81 16.80
C ILE A 388 -0.21 -12.16 17.12
N ALA A 389 0.14 -11.08 16.41
CA ALA A 389 1.40 -10.38 16.63
C ALA A 389 1.50 -9.78 18.04
N VAL A 390 0.48 -9.08 18.51
CA VAL A 390 0.46 -8.48 19.86
C VAL A 390 0.54 -9.57 20.93
N ALA A 391 -0.19 -10.67 20.78
CA ALA A 391 -0.14 -11.78 21.73
C ALA A 391 1.26 -12.39 21.86
N ASP A 392 1.96 -12.61 20.73
CA ASP A 392 3.33 -13.13 20.74
C ASP A 392 4.32 -12.14 21.39
N GLN A 393 4.26 -10.85 21.01
CA GLN A 393 5.16 -9.83 21.57
C GLN A 393 4.95 -9.69 23.09
N MET A 394 3.70 -9.68 23.55
CA MET A 394 3.37 -9.66 24.98
C MET A 394 3.90 -10.89 25.71
N ALA A 395 3.73 -12.09 25.14
CA ALA A 395 4.24 -13.32 25.73
C ALA A 395 5.78 -13.35 25.79
N ARG A 396 6.46 -12.77 24.80
CA ARG A 396 7.94 -12.65 24.77
C ARG A 396 8.45 -11.69 25.84
N LEU A 397 7.78 -10.56 26.03
CA LEU A 397 8.10 -9.61 27.09
C LEU A 397 7.87 -10.22 28.48
N ALA A 398 6.72 -10.87 28.69
CA ALA A 398 6.35 -11.47 29.97
C ALA A 398 7.35 -12.54 30.43
N ARG A 399 7.82 -13.39 29.51
CA ARG A 399 8.82 -14.43 29.81
C ARG A 399 10.27 -13.94 29.84
N GLY A 400 10.50 -12.64 29.65
CA GLY A 400 11.84 -12.05 29.65
C GLY A 400 12.71 -12.37 28.42
N ALA A 401 12.11 -12.90 27.34
CA ALA A 401 12.85 -13.19 26.09
C ALA A 401 13.33 -11.92 25.37
N ILE A 402 12.72 -10.77 25.67
CA ILE A 402 13.14 -9.45 25.18
C ILE A 402 13.28 -8.52 26.39
N PRO A 403 14.44 -7.88 26.61
CA PRO A 403 14.59 -6.92 27.70
C PRO A 403 13.72 -5.68 27.46
N ALA A 404 13.27 -5.04 28.53
CA ALA A 404 12.32 -3.92 28.46
C ALA A 404 12.81 -2.73 27.63
N GLU A 405 14.12 -2.60 27.40
CA GLU A 405 14.73 -1.54 26.61
C GLU A 405 14.72 -1.81 25.10
N ARG A 406 14.68 -3.10 24.72
CA ARG A 406 14.65 -3.53 23.32
C ARG A 406 13.24 -3.84 22.85
N PHE A 407 12.26 -3.88 23.75
CA PHE A 407 10.86 -4.10 23.42
C PHE A 407 10.29 -2.93 22.61
N ASP A 408 9.52 -3.26 21.57
CA ASP A 408 8.93 -2.29 20.65
C ASP A 408 7.54 -1.85 21.12
N TYR A 409 7.50 -0.82 21.97
CA TYR A 409 6.24 -0.22 22.43
C TYR A 409 5.53 0.57 21.32
N ASN A 410 6.28 1.08 20.33
CA ASN A 410 5.72 1.84 19.22
C ASN A 410 4.88 0.94 18.32
N PHE A 411 5.32 -0.30 18.09
CA PHE A 411 4.51 -1.31 17.42
C PHE A 411 3.13 -1.45 18.07
N LEU A 412 3.04 -1.58 19.41
CA LEU A 412 1.75 -1.68 20.10
C LEU A 412 0.88 -0.43 19.92
N ARG A 413 1.50 0.77 19.88
CA ARG A 413 0.81 2.05 19.78
C ARG A 413 0.27 2.36 18.39
N PHE A 414 1.04 2.02 17.34
CA PHE A 414 0.83 2.49 15.98
C PHE A 414 0.46 1.38 14.98
N HIS A 415 0.88 0.13 15.25
CA HIS A 415 0.75 -0.99 14.31
C HIS A 415 -0.05 -2.18 14.87
N GLY A 416 -0.32 -2.20 16.18
CA GLY A 416 -1.06 -3.27 16.86
C GLY A 416 -2.58 -3.10 16.85
N ALA A 417 -3.10 -2.02 16.24
CA ALA A 417 -4.51 -1.65 16.25
C ALA A 417 -5.08 -1.63 17.70
N ARG A 418 -6.38 -1.88 17.86
CA ARG A 418 -7.06 -2.00 19.16
C ARG A 418 -6.35 -2.94 20.14
N TYR A 419 -5.88 -4.09 19.66
CA TYR A 419 -5.20 -5.08 20.50
C TYR A 419 -3.91 -4.52 21.10
N GLY A 420 -3.13 -3.82 20.29
CA GLY A 420 -1.90 -3.16 20.72
C GLY A 420 -2.18 -2.02 21.70
N ALA A 421 -3.18 -1.18 21.42
CA ALA A 421 -3.59 -0.10 22.31
C ALA A 421 -4.00 -0.61 23.69
N GLN A 422 -4.81 -1.68 23.75
CA GLN A 422 -5.21 -2.32 25.00
C GLN A 422 -4.04 -2.98 25.73
N ALA A 423 -3.16 -3.67 25.01
CA ALA A 423 -1.96 -4.27 25.58
C ALA A 423 -1.03 -3.20 26.17
N LEU A 424 -0.85 -2.07 25.47
CA LEU A 424 -0.01 -0.96 25.93
C LEU A 424 -0.60 -0.28 27.17
N GLN A 425 -1.92 -0.13 27.25
CA GLN A 425 -2.62 0.33 28.45
C GLN A 425 -2.39 -0.60 29.64
N ALA A 426 -2.50 -1.92 29.43
CA ALA A 426 -2.22 -2.91 30.47
C ALA A 426 -0.76 -2.85 30.97
N LEU A 427 0.20 -2.71 30.04
CA LEU A 427 1.62 -2.55 30.39
C LEU A 427 1.88 -1.27 31.19
N ALA A 428 1.23 -0.16 30.85
CA ALA A 428 1.36 1.10 31.56
C ALA A 428 0.72 1.08 32.96
N ALA A 429 -0.29 0.24 33.18
CA ALA A 429 -0.92 0.07 34.49
C ALA A 429 -0.11 -0.87 35.41
N GLN A 430 0.25 -2.05 34.90
CA GLN A 430 0.74 -3.15 35.75
C GLN A 430 2.24 -3.43 35.53
N GLY A 431 2.79 -3.12 34.36
CA GLY A 431 4.08 -3.62 33.89
C GLY A 431 4.01 -5.10 33.49
N ALA A 432 5.10 -5.66 32.98
CA ALA A 432 5.19 -7.09 32.66
C ALA A 432 6.63 -7.60 32.78
N GLY A 433 6.76 -8.89 33.09
CA GLY A 433 8.04 -9.59 33.12
C GLY A 433 9.01 -9.11 34.21
N PRO A 434 10.29 -9.50 34.13
CA PRO A 434 11.28 -9.26 35.18
C PRO A 434 11.66 -7.79 35.39
N GLN A 435 11.37 -6.91 34.41
CA GLN A 435 11.65 -5.47 34.47
C GLN A 435 10.35 -4.63 34.50
N ALA A 436 9.33 -5.10 35.23
CA ALA A 436 7.98 -4.53 35.20
C ALA A 436 7.91 -3.00 35.44
N ALA A 437 8.74 -2.45 36.33
CA ALA A 437 8.76 -0.99 36.57
C ALA A 437 9.27 -0.19 35.36
N ALA A 438 10.31 -0.68 34.67
CA ALA A 438 10.84 -0.04 33.46
C ALA A 438 9.86 -0.16 32.29
N VAL A 439 9.20 -1.32 32.17
CA VAL A 439 8.12 -1.56 31.21
C VAL A 439 6.98 -0.58 31.43
N ARG A 440 6.54 -0.41 32.68
CA ARG A 440 5.46 0.51 33.04
C ARG A 440 5.76 1.95 32.64
N ARG A 441 6.97 2.43 32.96
CA ARG A 441 7.42 3.78 32.62
C ARG A 441 7.46 4.00 31.11
N ARG A 442 8.04 3.06 30.35
CA ARG A 442 8.16 3.16 28.88
C ARG A 442 6.79 3.08 28.20
N ALA A 443 5.93 2.13 28.61
CA ALA A 443 4.58 2.02 28.09
C ALA A 443 3.75 3.28 28.35
N ALA A 444 3.84 3.86 29.56
CA ALA A 444 3.17 5.12 29.89
C ALA A 444 3.67 6.31 29.05
N ALA A 445 4.97 6.37 28.76
CA ALA A 445 5.53 7.37 27.86
C ALA A 445 5.02 7.20 26.43
N THR A 446 5.00 5.98 25.90
CA THR A 446 4.52 5.69 24.54
C THR A 446 3.02 5.92 24.37
N LEU A 447 2.19 5.68 25.40
CA LEU A 447 0.75 6.00 25.34
C LEU A 447 0.47 7.48 25.05
N ARG A 448 1.35 8.38 25.51
CA ARG A 448 1.22 9.82 25.29
C ARG A 448 1.61 10.25 23.87
N MET A 449 2.23 9.35 23.09
CA MET A 449 2.62 9.65 21.72
C MET A 449 1.37 9.71 20.81
N LYS A 450 1.32 10.76 19.98
CA LYS A 450 0.29 10.96 18.95
C LYS A 450 0.75 10.54 17.56
N TYR A 451 2.05 10.56 17.31
CA TYR A 451 2.65 10.24 16.02
C TYR A 451 3.86 9.35 16.24
N GLU A 452 4.13 8.46 15.29
CA GLU A 452 5.35 7.66 15.25
C GLU A 452 6.50 8.56 14.79
N GLY A 453 7.53 8.72 15.62
CA GLY A 453 8.77 9.37 15.18
C GLY A 453 9.55 8.47 14.22
N PRO A 454 10.49 9.00 13.41
CA PRO A 454 11.33 8.17 12.56
C PRO A 454 11.97 7.05 13.39
N ALA A 455 11.65 5.81 13.02
CA ALA A 455 12.07 4.62 13.75
C ALA A 455 13.59 4.47 13.66
N GLY A 456 14.27 4.93 14.70
CA GLY A 456 15.69 4.73 14.92
C GLY A 456 15.96 5.06 16.36
N ARG A 457 16.51 4.11 17.11
CA ARG A 457 17.20 4.44 18.35
C ARG A 457 18.11 5.62 18.06
N ALA A 458 17.81 6.79 18.59
CA ALA A 458 18.84 7.78 18.76
C ALA A 458 19.83 7.16 19.75
N ALA A 459 20.94 6.62 19.23
CA ALA A 459 22.19 6.86 19.93
C ALA A 459 22.25 8.39 20.16
N ALA A 460 22.67 8.83 21.34
CA ALA A 460 22.78 10.25 21.65
C ALA A 460 23.43 10.96 20.45
N LEU A 461 22.68 11.87 19.83
CA LEU A 461 23.17 12.60 18.66
C LEU A 461 24.28 13.52 19.15
N ASP A 462 25.50 13.31 18.67
CA ASP A 462 26.58 14.27 18.89
C ASP A 462 26.39 15.44 17.92
N VAL A 463 25.68 16.47 18.39
CA VAL A 463 25.41 17.69 17.60
C VAL A 463 26.71 18.40 17.23
N ALA A 464 27.73 18.36 18.10
CA ALA A 464 29.02 19.00 17.83
C ALA A 464 29.71 18.35 16.62
N ALA A 465 29.59 17.03 16.45
CA ALA A 465 30.13 16.32 15.29
C ALA A 465 29.43 16.65 13.96
N ASN A 466 28.27 17.30 13.99
CA ASN A 466 27.50 17.69 12.81
C ASN A 466 27.68 19.16 12.41
N LEU A 467 28.22 20.01 13.30
CA LEU A 467 28.31 21.45 13.11
C LEU A 467 29.75 21.89 12.86
N GLN A 468 29.93 22.79 11.89
CA GLN A 468 31.21 23.47 11.66
C GLN A 468 31.05 24.98 11.90
N ALA A 469 31.76 25.49 12.90
CA ALA A 469 31.63 26.88 13.34
C ALA A 469 32.42 27.85 12.45
N TRP A 470 31.82 29.01 12.17
CA TRP A 470 32.39 30.11 11.41
C TRP A 470 32.20 31.45 12.13
N PRO A 471 33.20 32.37 12.10
CA PRO A 471 34.50 32.28 11.41
C PRO A 471 35.39 31.15 11.95
N GLN A 472 36.36 30.71 11.15
CA GLN A 472 37.16 29.52 11.47
C GLN A 472 37.83 29.65 12.85
N GLY A 473 37.51 28.72 13.77
CA GLY A 473 37.99 28.76 15.15
C GLY A 473 37.00 29.36 16.16
N ALA A 474 35.84 29.85 15.71
CA ALA A 474 34.75 30.23 16.60
C ALA A 474 34.27 29.04 17.44
N ARG A 475 33.89 29.31 18.70
CA ARG A 475 33.36 28.30 19.62
C ARG A 475 31.85 28.45 19.68
N LEU A 476 31.15 27.37 19.38
CA LEU A 476 29.70 27.33 19.56
C LEU A 476 29.35 27.29 21.06
N PRO A 477 28.25 27.92 21.48
CA PRO A 477 27.81 27.89 22.87
C PRO A 477 27.57 26.46 23.37
N ASP A 478 28.14 26.10 24.52
CA ASP A 478 27.96 24.78 25.12
C ASP A 478 26.49 24.50 25.48
N SER A 479 25.67 25.53 25.69
CA SER A 479 24.23 25.39 25.92
C SER A 479 23.50 24.90 24.66
N LEU A 480 23.92 25.33 23.46
CA LEU A 480 23.36 24.88 22.18
C LEU A 480 23.67 23.41 21.94
N LEU A 481 24.92 23.01 22.17
CA LEU A 481 25.41 21.65 21.90
C LEU A 481 24.83 20.62 22.88
N ARG A 482 24.54 21.03 24.12
CA ARG A 482 23.98 20.17 25.17
C ARG A 482 22.45 20.17 25.22
N GLN A 483 21.78 21.03 24.46
CA GLN A 483 20.32 21.08 24.41
C GLN A 483 19.74 19.80 23.80
N ASP A 484 18.65 19.30 24.39
CA ASP A 484 17.92 18.16 23.85
C ASP A 484 17.04 18.60 22.67
N TRP A 485 17.45 18.21 21.46
CA TRP A 485 16.73 18.48 20.23
C TRP A 485 15.72 17.38 19.85
N HIS A 486 15.60 16.29 20.63
CA HIS A 486 14.71 15.15 20.32
C HIS A 486 13.21 15.49 20.30
N GLY A 487 12.80 16.60 20.92
CA GLY A 487 11.43 17.10 20.88
C GLY A 487 11.05 17.82 19.58
N TYR A 488 12.02 18.19 18.75
CA TYR A 488 11.82 18.97 17.53
C TYR A 488 11.62 18.06 16.32
N ARG A 489 10.70 18.44 15.42
CA ARG A 489 10.37 17.67 14.21
C ARG A 489 11.21 18.11 13.00
N ALA A 490 11.27 17.25 11.98
CA ALA A 490 11.77 17.63 10.66
C ALA A 490 11.00 18.85 10.13
N GLY A 491 11.74 19.87 9.72
CA GLY A 491 11.18 21.16 9.32
C GLY A 491 10.95 22.14 10.46
N GLN A 492 11.02 21.74 11.75
CA GLN A 492 11.04 22.66 12.91
C GLN A 492 12.45 23.08 13.30
N ALA A 493 13.44 22.22 13.08
CA ALA A 493 14.86 22.52 13.23
C ALA A 493 15.65 21.96 12.02
N PRO A 494 16.85 22.48 11.72
CA PRO A 494 17.74 21.91 10.71
C PRO A 494 18.12 20.45 10.99
N GLY A 495 18.32 19.66 9.94
CA GLY A 495 18.60 18.22 10.00
C GLY A 495 19.86 17.87 10.80
N CYS A 496 20.87 18.75 10.82
CA CYS A 496 22.08 18.57 11.63
C CYS A 496 21.83 18.53 13.15
N LEU A 497 20.70 19.05 13.62
CA LEU A 497 20.29 18.96 15.03
C LEU A 497 19.45 17.71 15.33
N LEU A 498 19.00 17.00 14.29
CA LEU A 498 18.01 15.91 14.42
C LEU A 498 18.54 14.55 13.97
N HIS A 499 19.55 14.53 13.09
CA HIS A 499 20.01 13.34 12.40
C HIS A 499 21.54 13.22 12.42
N ALA A 500 22.04 12.04 12.77
CA ALA A 500 23.47 11.76 12.71
C ALA A 500 23.93 11.72 11.24
N GLY A 501 25.05 12.39 10.93
CA GLY A 501 25.62 12.44 9.58
C GLY A 501 25.14 13.59 8.69
N SER A 502 24.11 14.34 9.12
CA SER A 502 23.78 15.64 8.54
C SER A 502 24.87 16.66 8.88
N ARG A 503 25.25 17.53 7.93
CA ARG A 503 26.32 18.52 8.11
C ARG A 503 25.79 19.93 7.88
N CYS A 504 26.04 20.82 8.83
CA CYS A 504 25.72 22.24 8.71
C CYS A 504 26.93 23.11 9.05
N ASP A 505 27.03 24.24 8.36
CA ASP A 505 27.82 25.37 8.82
C ASP A 505 27.02 26.15 9.86
N ALA A 506 27.68 26.57 10.93
CA ALA A 506 27.12 27.38 12.01
C ALA A 506 27.84 28.73 12.06
N PHE A 507 27.16 29.78 11.61
CA PHE A 507 27.71 31.14 11.58
C PHE A 507 27.24 31.90 12.82
N LEU A 508 28.17 32.38 13.62
CA LEU A 508 27.87 33.25 14.76
C LEU A 508 27.73 34.69 14.26
N MET A 509 26.62 35.34 14.62
CA MET A 509 26.35 36.73 14.27
C MET A 509 25.36 37.35 15.25
N ASP A 510 25.60 38.59 15.66
CA ASP A 510 24.63 39.43 16.40
C ASP A 510 23.61 39.99 15.41
N ALA A 511 22.53 39.23 15.19
CA ALA A 511 21.54 39.50 14.15
C ALA A 511 20.51 40.54 14.57
N ASP A 512 20.26 40.71 15.88
CA ASP A 512 19.31 41.68 16.41
C ASP A 512 19.94 42.91 17.08
N GLY A 513 21.27 42.92 17.23
CA GLY A 513 22.05 44.05 17.72
C GLY A 513 22.08 44.17 19.24
N ASP A 514 21.74 43.10 19.98
CA ASP A 514 21.72 43.06 21.44
C ASP A 514 23.10 42.75 22.07
N GLY A 515 24.11 42.49 21.25
CA GLY A 515 25.47 42.15 21.67
C GLY A 515 25.67 40.68 22.01
N ARG A 516 24.69 39.80 21.74
CA ARG A 516 24.80 38.34 21.86
C ARG A 516 24.74 37.72 20.47
N ASP A 517 25.53 36.66 20.26
CA ASP A 517 25.54 35.98 18.98
C ASP A 517 24.34 35.03 18.84
N GLU A 518 23.54 35.24 17.80
CA GLU A 518 22.70 34.20 17.21
C GLU A 518 23.55 33.21 16.39
N VAL A 519 23.00 32.00 16.21
CA VAL A 519 23.62 30.96 15.41
C VAL A 519 22.78 30.69 14.17
N LEU A 520 23.28 31.11 13.01
CA LEU A 520 22.71 30.75 11.72
C LEU A 520 23.24 29.38 11.30
N LEU A 521 22.36 28.38 11.28
CA LEU A 521 22.65 27.06 10.76
C LEU A 521 22.27 26.97 9.28
N VAL A 522 23.22 26.55 8.45
CA VAL A 522 23.01 26.34 7.02
C VAL A 522 23.46 24.93 6.63
N GLY A 523 22.51 24.10 6.18
CA GLY A 523 22.77 22.74 5.75
C GLY A 523 23.63 22.64 4.48
N HIS A 524 24.52 21.64 4.43
CA HIS A 524 25.28 21.34 3.21
C HIS A 524 24.40 20.84 2.07
N THR A 525 23.24 20.26 2.38
CA THR A 525 22.22 19.88 1.41
C THR A 525 20.91 20.61 1.66
N VAL A 526 20.08 20.76 0.63
CA VAL A 526 18.72 21.33 0.73
C VAL A 526 17.87 20.59 1.77
N ARG A 527 18.10 19.28 1.97
CA ARG A 527 17.34 18.47 2.93
C ARG A 527 17.66 18.77 4.39
N ASP A 528 18.87 19.25 4.67
CA ASP A 528 19.30 19.59 6.02
C ASP A 528 18.73 20.95 6.46
N GLY A 529 18.27 21.78 5.52
CA GLY A 529 17.59 23.04 5.78
C GLY A 529 18.47 24.11 6.43
N GLU A 530 17.84 25.22 6.80
CA GLU A 530 18.50 26.38 7.39
C GLU A 530 17.60 27.08 8.42
N ALA A 531 18.22 27.73 9.41
CA ALA A 531 17.53 28.41 10.50
C ALA A 531 18.47 29.34 11.28
N LEU A 532 17.94 30.48 11.75
CA LEU A 532 18.61 31.31 12.75
C LEU A 532 18.10 30.91 14.15
N LEU A 533 19.01 30.63 15.06
CA LEU A 533 18.72 30.26 16.44
C LEU A 533 19.18 31.36 17.38
N ALA A 534 18.35 31.67 18.39
CA ALA A 534 18.68 32.59 19.47
C ALA A 534 18.45 31.94 20.83
N GLU A 535 19.26 32.31 21.81
CA GLU A 535 19.08 31.85 23.20
C GLU A 535 18.15 32.80 23.95
N ARG A 536 17.03 32.26 24.46
CA ARG A 536 16.09 32.99 25.32
C ARG A 536 15.86 32.21 26.59
N GLU A 537 16.06 32.85 27.74
CA GLU A 537 15.88 32.23 29.06
C GLU A 537 16.68 30.91 29.24
N GLY A 538 17.85 30.80 28.61
CA GLY A 538 18.71 29.62 28.68
C GLY A 538 18.29 28.45 27.78
N VAL A 539 17.37 28.68 26.83
CA VAL A 539 16.95 27.70 25.83
C VAL A 539 17.14 28.29 24.43
N TRP A 540 17.71 27.50 23.53
CA TRP A 540 17.87 27.85 22.12
C TRP A 540 16.58 27.61 21.36
N LEU A 541 16.05 28.68 20.78
CA LEU A 541 14.82 28.67 20.02
C LEU A 541 15.09 29.13 18.59
N LEU A 542 14.20 28.73 17.68
CA LEU A 542 14.19 29.25 16.33
C LEU A 542 13.78 30.73 16.35
N ALA A 543 14.72 31.61 16.04
CA ALA A 543 14.51 33.05 16.00
C ALA A 543 13.95 33.49 14.63
N ALA A 544 14.50 32.95 13.55
CA ALA A 544 14.09 33.31 12.19
C ALA A 544 14.37 32.19 11.17
N ARG A 545 13.78 32.34 9.98
CA ARG A 545 14.05 31.51 8.81
C ARG A 545 14.31 32.38 7.60
N THR A 546 15.02 31.82 6.64
CA THR A 546 15.08 32.38 5.30
C THR A 546 13.67 32.31 4.67
N PRO A 547 13.29 33.31 3.86
CA PRO A 547 12.05 33.25 3.10
C PRO A 547 12.01 32.01 2.19
N MET A 548 10.82 31.44 1.98
CA MET A 548 10.62 30.17 1.26
C MET A 548 11.17 30.12 -0.17
N HIS A 549 11.47 31.28 -0.77
CA HIS A 549 12.02 31.43 -2.13
C HIS A 549 13.55 31.66 -2.15
N VAL A 550 14.19 31.80 -0.98
CA VAL A 550 15.63 31.92 -0.80
C VAL A 550 16.13 30.62 -0.16
N GLN A 551 16.96 29.88 -0.89
CA GLN A 551 17.51 28.60 -0.43
C GLN A 551 19.03 28.74 -0.23
N LEU A 552 19.46 28.91 1.02
CA LEU A 552 20.87 28.97 1.41
C LEU A 552 21.46 27.57 1.59
N ALA A 553 20.66 26.63 2.12
CA ALA A 553 21.12 25.26 2.28
C ALA A 553 21.31 24.57 0.92
N GLY A 554 22.46 23.94 0.69
CA GLY A 554 22.85 23.36 -0.59
C GLY A 554 23.34 24.35 -1.66
N CYS A 555 23.39 25.65 -1.39
CA CYS A 555 23.83 26.68 -2.33
C CYS A 555 25.32 27.01 -2.13
N LYS A 556 26.21 26.22 -2.74
CA LYS A 556 27.66 26.27 -2.47
C LYS A 556 28.29 27.66 -2.61
N ALA A 557 28.01 28.37 -3.70
CA ALA A 557 28.60 29.68 -3.97
C ALA A 557 28.30 30.71 -2.87
N TRP A 558 27.08 30.69 -2.32
CA TRP A 558 26.69 31.60 -1.23
C TRP A 558 27.23 31.15 0.12
N GLN A 559 27.29 29.83 0.38
CA GLN A 559 27.93 29.29 1.57
C GLN A 559 29.42 29.64 1.63
N GLU A 560 30.14 29.56 0.52
CA GLU A 560 31.56 29.93 0.45
C GLU A 560 31.80 31.41 0.78
N ARG A 561 30.93 32.31 0.29
CA ARG A 561 30.99 33.74 0.64
C ARG A 561 30.72 33.98 2.13
N LEU A 562 29.73 33.28 2.70
CA LEU A 562 29.47 33.34 4.15
C LEU A 562 30.67 32.82 4.97
N ARG A 563 31.29 31.70 4.56
CA ARG A 563 32.50 31.14 5.21
C ARG A 563 33.70 32.08 5.12
N ALA A 564 33.84 32.80 4.00
CA ALA A 564 34.87 33.81 3.81
C ALA A 564 34.62 35.10 4.59
N GLY A 565 33.47 35.25 5.26
CA GLY A 565 33.09 36.49 5.94
C GLY A 565 32.68 37.61 4.98
N ASP A 566 32.40 37.30 3.71
CA ASP A 566 31.93 38.26 2.71
C ASP A 566 30.42 38.48 2.84
N TYR A 567 30.01 39.03 3.98
CA TYR A 567 28.64 39.45 4.23
C TYR A 567 28.60 40.65 5.19
N THR A 568 27.50 41.39 5.13
CA THR A 568 27.19 42.45 6.10
C THR A 568 25.73 42.28 6.53
N LEU A 569 25.46 42.56 7.80
CA LEU A 569 24.09 42.60 8.29
C LEU A 569 23.49 43.95 7.91
N ALA A 570 22.37 43.92 7.19
CA ALA A 570 21.70 45.10 6.67
C ALA A 570 20.29 45.21 7.25
N ALA A 571 19.89 46.44 7.60
CA ALA A 571 18.52 46.71 8.03
C ALA A 571 17.51 46.38 6.91
N PRO A 572 16.30 45.91 7.25
CA PRO A 572 15.28 45.61 6.25
C PRO A 572 14.93 46.86 5.43
N ARG A 573 14.85 46.69 4.10
CA ARG A 573 14.54 47.79 3.16
C ARG A 573 13.15 48.38 3.40
N LEU A 574 12.20 47.53 3.77
CA LEU A 574 10.83 47.94 4.10
C LEU A 574 10.76 48.15 5.62
N ARG A 575 10.15 49.27 6.02
CA ARG A 575 9.82 49.50 7.43
C ARG A 575 8.73 48.52 7.86
N GLU A 576 8.79 48.10 9.13
CA GLU A 576 7.75 47.29 9.74
C GLU A 576 6.52 48.15 10.07
N ILE A 577 5.34 47.53 10.07
CA ILE A 577 4.11 48.18 10.52
C ILE A 577 3.96 47.93 12.02
N GLU A 578 3.80 48.98 12.82
CA GLU A 578 3.53 48.85 14.25
C GLU A 578 2.03 49.08 14.54
N VAL A 579 1.40 48.11 15.21
CA VAL A 579 0.00 48.18 15.65
C VAL A 579 -0.08 47.71 17.10
N GLY A 580 -0.38 48.62 18.03
CA GLY A 580 -0.56 48.27 19.44
C GLY A 580 0.67 47.62 20.10
N GLY A 581 1.88 48.03 19.72
CA GLY A 581 3.13 47.44 20.22
C GLY A 581 3.52 46.10 19.57
N GLN A 582 2.74 45.59 18.62
CA GLN A 582 3.12 44.46 17.77
C GLN A 582 3.70 44.98 16.46
N ARG A 583 4.85 44.43 16.06
CA ARG A 583 5.50 44.74 14.78
C ARG A 583 5.17 43.68 13.73
N ILE A 584 4.81 44.13 12.54
CA ILE A 584 4.46 43.30 11.38
C ILE A 584 5.49 43.57 10.28
N ALA A 585 6.35 42.59 10.02
CA ALA A 585 7.37 42.67 8.98
C ALA A 585 6.76 42.56 7.58
N LEU A 586 7.18 43.42 6.65
CA LEU A 586 6.78 43.38 5.26
C LEU A 586 7.83 42.65 4.41
N THR A 587 7.41 41.62 3.68
CA THR A 587 8.27 40.88 2.74
C THR A 587 7.94 41.25 1.29
N PRO A 588 8.92 41.65 0.46
CA PRO A 588 8.67 41.98 -0.94
C PRO A 588 8.24 40.76 -1.76
N VAL A 589 7.33 40.96 -2.73
CA VAL A 589 6.76 39.91 -3.59
C VAL A 589 7.72 39.45 -4.69
N GLU A 590 8.71 40.26 -5.06
CA GLU A 590 9.74 39.94 -6.05
C GLU A 590 11.12 39.74 -5.39
N PRO A 591 11.47 38.50 -5.02
CA PRO A 591 12.81 38.17 -4.59
C PRO A 591 13.61 37.58 -5.76
N ARG A 592 14.80 38.14 -6.00
CA ARG A 592 15.79 37.51 -6.88
C ARG A 592 16.13 36.13 -6.30
N ARG A 593 15.88 35.05 -7.05
CA ARG A 593 16.41 33.72 -6.69
C ARG A 593 17.93 33.83 -6.56
N LEU A 594 18.49 33.21 -5.52
CA LEU A 594 19.94 33.07 -5.43
C LEU A 594 20.41 32.26 -6.64
N ASP A 595 21.33 32.82 -7.43
CA ASP A 595 22.04 32.05 -8.42
C ASP A 595 23.03 31.15 -7.68
N CYS A 596 22.67 29.88 -7.57
CA CYS A 596 23.47 28.88 -6.87
C CYS A 596 24.48 28.19 -7.80
N GLY A 597 24.55 28.57 -9.09
CA GLY A 597 25.45 27.97 -10.09
C GLY A 597 25.29 26.45 -10.15
N ARG A 598 24.41 25.95 -11.03
CA ARG A 598 24.35 24.50 -11.28
C ARG A 598 25.61 23.99 -11.95
#